data_AF-A0A645GUV4-F1
#
_entry.id   AF-A0A645GUV4-F1
#
_cell.length_a   1.000
_cell.length_b   1.000
_cell.length_c   1.000
_cell.angle_alpha   90.00
_cell.angle_beta   90.00
_cell.angle_gamma   90.00
#
_symmetry.space_group_name_H-M   'P 1'
#
loop_
_entity.id
_entity.type
_entity.pdbx_description
1 polymer ?
#
loop_
_entity_poly.entity_id
_entity_poly.type
_entity_poly.pdbx_seq_one_letter_code
_entity_poly.pdbx_strand_id
1 'polypeptide(L)'
;MLSLLTSIIDALPVFGSGFILWPAILISLVGKSGALALGYSAIYILLQVERQIIQPKILGMQIGLHPLAILISVFVGLKLIGVLGMIIGPVLTVIIISAYEIKEKDNPKNIK
;
A
#
# COMPACT_ATOMS: atom_id res chain seq x y z
N MET A 1 24.65 -2.86 -8.29
CA MET A 1 24.09 -1.49 -8.34
C MET A 1 22.57 -1.45 -8.54
N LEU A 2 21.98 -2.24 -9.46
CA LEU A 2 20.52 -2.26 -9.65
C LEU A 2 19.71 -2.64 -8.39
N SER A 3 20.21 -3.58 -7.57
CA SER A 3 19.53 -4.03 -6.33
C SER A 3 19.25 -2.92 -5.31
N LEU A 4 20.08 -1.87 -5.24
CA LEU A 4 19.89 -0.78 -4.28
C LEU A 4 18.69 0.11 -4.66
N LEU A 5 18.59 0.43 -5.96
CA LEU A 5 17.45 1.19 -6.51
C LEU A 5 16.15 0.39 -6.42
N THR A 6 16.21 -0.92 -6.69
CA THR A 6 15.06 -1.81 -6.57
C THR A 6 14.53 -1.87 -5.13
N SER A 7 15.41 -1.92 -4.12
CA SER A 7 15.02 -1.95 -2.71
C SER A 7 14.30 -0.66 -2.26
N ILE A 8 14.76 0.51 -2.73
CA ILE A 8 14.13 1.80 -2.42
C ILE A 8 12.75 1.93 -3.08
N ILE A 9 12.61 1.45 -4.33
CA ILE A 9 11.36 1.52 -5.08
C ILE A 9 10.33 0.51 -4.53
N ASP A 10 10.77 -0.69 -4.13
CA ASP A 10 9.87 -1.71 -3.58
C ASP A 10 9.36 -1.36 -2.16
N ALA A 11 10.09 -0.50 -1.44
CA ALA A 11 9.67 0.05 -0.15
C ALA A 11 8.49 1.03 -0.23
N LEU A 12 8.13 1.49 -1.44
CA LEU A 12 7.00 2.39 -1.63
C LEU A 12 5.67 1.61 -1.57
N PRO A 13 4.74 1.96 -0.66
CA PRO A 13 3.50 1.20 -0.51
C PRO A 13 2.59 1.25 -1.75
N VAL A 14 2.68 2.32 -2.58
CA VAL A 14 1.89 2.51 -3.80
C VAL A 14 2.64 2.11 -5.08
N PHE A 15 3.98 2.05 -5.05
CA PHE A 15 4.84 1.82 -6.23
C PHE A 15 5.61 0.49 -6.20
N GLY A 16 5.26 -0.44 -5.30
CA GLY A 16 5.98 -1.71 -5.13
C GLY A 16 6.04 -2.60 -6.39
N SER A 17 6.49 -3.84 -6.22
CA SER A 17 6.77 -4.90 -7.22
C SER A 17 6.06 -4.86 -8.60
N GLY A 18 4.82 -4.37 -8.68
CA GLY A 18 4.12 -4.07 -9.93
C GLY A 18 4.89 -3.15 -10.90
N PHE A 19 5.62 -2.14 -10.42
CA PHE A 19 6.38 -1.23 -11.30
C PHE A 19 7.58 -1.91 -11.96
N ILE A 20 8.13 -2.97 -11.35
CA ILE A 20 9.26 -3.75 -11.90
C ILE A 20 8.75 -4.85 -12.83
N LEU A 21 7.61 -5.46 -12.48
CA LEU A 21 6.98 -6.51 -13.28
C LEU A 21 6.38 -5.99 -14.58
N TRP A 22 5.84 -4.76 -14.60
CA TRP A 22 5.22 -4.19 -15.80
C TRP A 22 6.19 -4.04 -16.99
N PRO A 23 7.39 -3.45 -16.81
CA PRO A 23 8.40 -3.38 -17.87
C PRO A 23 8.89 -4.77 -18.32
N ALA A 24 9.02 -5.72 -17.39
CA ALA A 24 9.44 -7.09 -17.72
C ALA A 24 8.39 -7.83 -18.57
N ILE A 25 7.09 -7.61 -18.29
CA ILE A 25 5.98 -8.11 -19.11
C ILE A 25 6.02 -7.49 -20.51
N LEU A 26 6.24 -6.18 -20.62
CA LEU A 26 6.33 -5.47 -21.91
C LEU A 26 7.53 -5.97 -22.74
N ILE A 27 8.71 -6.10 -22.14
CA ILE A 27 9.92 -6.58 -22.83
C ILE A 27 9.74 -8.04 -23.30
N SER A 28 9.12 -8.89 -22.47
CA SER A 28 8.87 -10.29 -22.84
C SER A 28 7.80 -10.45 -23.93
N LEU A 29 6.82 -9.54 -24.00
CA LEU A 29 5.85 -9.45 -25.10
C LEU A 29 6.50 -9.06 -26.43
N VAL A 30 7.38 -8.05 -26.40
CA VAL A 30 8.11 -7.59 -27.60
C VAL A 30 9.12 -8.63 -28.08
N GLY A 31 9.73 -9.39 -27.17
CA GLY A 31 10.66 -10.48 -27.48
C GLY A 31 10.04 -11.75 -28.07
N LYS A 32 8.71 -11.80 -28.30
CA LYS A 32 7.95 -12.98 -28.78
C LYS A 32 7.99 -14.23 -27.87
N SER A 33 8.50 -14.09 -26.64
CA SER A 33 8.55 -15.18 -25.65
C SER A 33 7.26 -15.23 -24.85
N GLY A 34 6.15 -15.64 -25.49
CA GLY A 34 4.82 -15.66 -24.89
C GLY A 34 4.72 -16.45 -23.58
N ALA A 35 5.54 -17.50 -23.42
CA ALA A 35 5.62 -18.28 -22.18
C ALA A 35 6.17 -17.49 -20.99
N LEU A 36 7.17 -16.62 -21.21
CA LEU A 36 7.75 -15.77 -20.17
C LEU A 36 6.79 -14.64 -19.78
N ALA A 37 6.11 -14.04 -20.75
CA ALA A 37 5.09 -13.02 -20.51
C ALA A 37 3.93 -13.58 -19.67
N LEU A 38 3.47 -14.80 -19.98
CA LEU A 38 2.46 -15.51 -19.19
C LEU A 38 2.93 -15.74 -17.75
N GLY A 39 4.16 -16.22 -17.54
CA GLY A 39 4.73 -16.41 -16.21
C GLY A 39 4.78 -15.12 -15.39
N TYR A 40 5.27 -14.03 -15.97
CA TYR A 40 5.31 -12.72 -15.28
C TYR A 40 3.92 -12.18 -14.98
N SER A 41 2.96 -12.34 -15.90
CA SER A 41 1.58 -11.90 -15.68
C SER A 41 0.87 -12.68 -14.57
N ALA A 42 1.11 -14.00 -14.46
CA ALA A 42 0.55 -14.83 -13.41
C ALA A 42 1.07 -14.43 -12.02
N ILE A 43 2.39 -14.20 -11.91
CA ILE A 43 3.03 -13.71 -10.69
C ILE A 43 2.49 -12.30 -10.32
N TYR A 44 2.33 -11.42 -11.31
CA TYR A 44 1.77 -10.09 -11.09
C TYR A 44 0.33 -10.13 -10.55
N ILE A 45 -0.53 -11.00 -11.11
CA ILE A 45 -1.91 -11.17 -10.64
C ILE A 45 -1.93 -11.72 -9.21
N LEU A 46 -1.12 -12.74 -8.91
CA LEU A 46 -1.01 -13.29 -7.55
C LEU A 46 -0.60 -12.22 -6.53
N LEU A 47 0.43 -11.42 -6.84
CA LEU A 47 0.87 -10.32 -5.99
C LEU A 47 -0.21 -9.25 -5.82
N GLN A 48 -0.98 -8.94 -6.87
CA GLN A 48 -2.10 -8.01 -6.78
C GLN A 48 -3.22 -8.53 -5.88
N VAL A 49 -3.57 -9.82 -5.99
CA VAL A 49 -4.58 -10.46 -5.15
C VAL A 49 -4.14 -10.49 -3.70
N GLU A 50 -2.89 -10.90 -3.44
CA GLU A 50 -2.32 -10.88 -2.09
C GLU A 50 -2.33 -9.47 -1.51
N ARG A 51 -1.95 -8.44 -2.28
CA ARG A 51 -1.99 -7.05 -1.82
C ARG A 51 -3.41 -6.57 -1.56
N GLN A 52 -4.35 -6.85 -2.45
CA GLN A 52 -5.76 -6.46 -2.29
C GLN A 52 -6.48 -7.19 -1.17
N ILE A 53 -6.00 -8.34 -0.71
CA ILE A 53 -6.60 -9.04 0.44
C ILE A 53 -5.85 -8.70 1.72
N ILE A 54 -4.52 -8.82 1.72
CA ILE A 54 -3.69 -8.65 2.91
C ILE A 54 -3.67 -7.19 3.35
N GLN A 55 -3.49 -6.22 2.45
CA GLN A 55 -3.40 -4.82 2.84
C GLN A 55 -4.70 -4.28 3.46
N PRO A 56 -5.89 -4.39 2.83
CA PRO A 56 -7.10 -3.88 3.44
C PRO A 56 -7.61 -4.75 4.59
N LYS A 57 -7.29 -6.05 4.64
CA LYS A 57 -7.65 -6.90 5.79
C LYS A 57 -6.81 -6.58 7.02
N ILE A 58 -5.49 -6.35 6.87
CA ILE A 58 -4.65 -5.89 7.98
C ILE A 58 -5.12 -4.51 8.49
N LEU A 59 -5.47 -3.60 7.58
CA LEU A 59 -5.86 -2.24 7.93
C LEU A 59 -7.31 -2.13 8.45
N GLY A 60 -8.23 -2.98 7.96
CA GLY A 60 -9.64 -2.96 8.34
C GLY A 60 -9.96 -3.70 9.64
N MET A 61 -9.11 -4.66 10.05
CA MET A 61 -9.41 -5.51 11.21
C MET A 61 -9.09 -4.85 12.56
N GLN A 62 -8.33 -3.75 12.59
CA GLN A 62 -7.92 -3.13 13.86
C GLN A 62 -8.71 -1.89 14.29
N ILE A 63 -9.47 -1.21 13.42
CA ILE A 63 -9.85 0.19 13.73
C ILE A 63 -11.20 0.69 13.17
N GLY A 64 -11.96 -0.11 12.41
CA GLY A 64 -13.16 0.40 11.73
C GLY A 64 -12.90 1.55 10.75
N LEU A 65 -11.62 1.80 10.45
CA LEU A 65 -11.18 2.88 9.58
C LEU A 65 -11.51 2.55 8.13
N HIS A 66 -12.25 3.45 7.49
CA HIS A 66 -12.52 3.33 6.07
C HIS A 66 -11.18 3.32 5.32
N PRO A 67 -10.87 2.30 4.49
CA PRO A 67 -9.62 2.22 3.73
C PRO A 67 -9.29 3.48 2.91
N LEU A 68 -10.32 4.28 2.59
CA LEU A 68 -10.19 5.60 1.98
C LEU A 68 -9.38 6.58 2.82
N ALA A 69 -9.53 6.58 4.15
CA ALA A 69 -8.82 7.51 5.03
C ALA A 69 -7.31 7.27 4.99
N ILE A 70 -6.89 6.00 4.95
CA ILE A 70 -5.49 5.60 4.80
C ILE A 70 -4.97 5.97 3.41
N LEU A 71 -5.77 5.73 2.37
CA LEU A 71 -5.39 6.10 1.00
C LEU A 71 -5.20 7.62 0.84
N ILE A 72 -6.16 8.41 1.34
CA ILE A 72 -6.09 9.87 1.36
C ILE A 72 -4.86 10.34 2.12
N SER A 73 -4.60 9.74 3.28
CA SER A 73 -3.45 10.04 4.11
C SER A 73 -2.11 9.80 3.40
N VAL A 74 -1.97 8.70 2.66
CA VAL A 74 -0.78 8.41 1.84
C VAL A 74 -0.62 9.45 0.73
N PHE A 75 -1.69 9.83 0.04
CA PHE A 75 -1.66 10.86 -1.01
C PHE A 75 -1.35 12.26 -0.49
N VAL A 76 -1.95 12.63 0.65
CA VAL A 76 -1.70 13.92 1.32
C VAL A 76 -0.26 13.97 1.83
N GLY A 77 0.22 12.90 2.46
CA GLY A 77 1.61 12.77 2.89
C GLY A 77 2.57 12.87 1.72
N LEU A 78 2.29 12.17 0.61
CA LEU A 78 3.07 12.27 -0.62
C LEU A 78 3.16 13.71 -1.13
N LYS A 79 2.06 14.45 -1.11
CA LYS A 79 2.03 15.84 -1.61
C LYS A 79 2.77 16.83 -0.70
N LEU A 80 2.82 16.57 0.61
CA LEU A 80 3.47 17.46 1.58
C LEU A 80 4.97 17.25 1.70
N ILE A 81 5.41 15.99 1.78
CA ILE A 81 6.79 15.63 2.14
C ILE A 81 7.42 14.64 1.16
N GLY A 82 6.76 14.37 0.04
CA GLY A 82 7.22 13.39 -0.96
C GLY A 82 7.16 11.96 -0.41
N VAL A 83 8.13 11.14 -0.84
CA VAL A 83 8.19 9.71 -0.52
C VAL A 83 8.11 9.41 0.98
N LEU A 84 8.76 10.22 1.82
CA LEU A 84 8.72 10.05 3.28
C LEU A 84 7.30 10.22 3.85
N GLY A 85 6.49 11.08 3.23
CA GLY A 85 5.11 11.31 3.63
C GLY A 85 4.19 10.12 3.36
N MET A 86 4.54 9.20 2.46
CA MET A 86 3.74 7.98 2.25
C MET A 86 3.79 7.02 3.43
N ILE A 87 4.85 7.05 4.23
CA ILE A 87 4.99 6.23 5.44
C ILE A 87 4.44 7.01 6.64
N ILE A 88 4.84 8.28 6.75
CA ILE A 88 4.49 9.13 7.88
C ILE A 88 2.99 9.48 7.92
N GLY A 89 2.36 9.69 6.76
CA GLY A 89 0.94 10.00 6.64
C GLY A 89 0.05 8.96 7.32
N PRO A 90 0.06 7.69 6.90
CA PRO A 90 -0.80 6.67 7.47
C PRO A 90 -0.48 6.44 8.95
N VAL A 91 0.78 6.53 9.38
CA VAL A 91 1.16 6.42 10.80
C VAL A 91 0.50 7.52 11.64
N LEU A 92 0.58 8.79 11.21
CA LEU A 92 -0.08 9.91 11.89
C LEU A 92 -1.61 9.74 11.92
N THR A 93 -2.18 9.27 10.82
CA THR A 93 -3.63 9.05 10.71
C THR A 93 -4.09 7.99 11.70
N VAL A 94 -3.38 6.86 11.78
CA VAL A 94 -3.66 5.81 12.77
C VAL A 94 -3.54 6.36 14.19
N ILE A 95 -2.48 7.11 14.52
CA ILE A 95 -2.30 7.70 15.86
C ILE A 95 -3.45 8.64 16.22
N ILE A 96 -3.86 9.51 15.30
CA ILE A 96 -4.95 10.46 15.51
C ILE A 96 -6.25 9.70 15.76
N ILE A 97 -6.59 8.74 14.91
CA ILE A 97 -7.83 7.97 15.06
C ILE A 97 -7.83 7.15 16.35
N SER A 98 -6.73 6.48 16.68
CA SER A 98 -6.62 5.75 17.95
C SER A 98 -6.77 6.68 19.16
N ALA A 99 -6.23 7.90 19.10
CA ALA A 99 -6.43 8.89 20.16
C ALA A 99 -7.89 9.36 20.28
N TYR A 100 -8.58 9.56 19.16
CA TYR A 100 -10.02 9.88 19.15
C TYR A 100 -10.86 8.73 19.69
N GLU A 101 -10.55 7.49 19.30
CA GLU A 101 -11.29 6.29 19.73
C GLU A 101 -11.14 6.04 21.24
N ILE A 102 -9.95 6.26 21.81
CA ILE A 102 -9.72 6.22 23.26
C ILE A 102 -10.55 7.30 23.96
N LYS A 103 -10.59 8.52 23.41
CA LYS A 103 -11.36 9.65 23.98
C LYS A 103 -12.88 9.43 23.88
N GLU A 104 -13.35 8.81 22.80
CA GLU A 104 -14.75 8.42 22.61
C GLU A 104 -15.18 7.36 23.64
N LYS A 105 -14.30 6.38 23.90
CA LYS A 105 -14.53 5.29 24.85
C LYS A 105 -14.45 5.72 26.31
N ASP A 106 -13.67 6.75 26.62
CA ASP A 106 -13.55 7.35 27.95
C ASP A 106 -14.60 8.46 28.21
N ASN A 107 -15.46 8.77 27.22
CA ASN A 107 -16.52 9.76 27.37
C ASN A 107 -17.69 9.16 28.16
N PRO A 108 -18.06 9.71 29.35
CA PRO A 108 -19.10 9.15 30.23
C PRO A 108 -20.54 9.19 29.65
N LYS A 109 -20.73 9.71 28.43
CA LYS A 109 -22.02 9.72 27.72
C LYS A 109 -22.32 8.42 26.93
N ASN A 110 -21.33 7.55 26.70
CA ASN A 110 -21.49 6.30 25.93
C ASN A 110 -21.62 5.03 26.80
N ILE A 111 -21.68 5.16 28.12
CA ILE A 111 -21.86 4.03 29.07
C ILE A 111 -23.33 3.90 29.49
N LYS A 112 -24.27 4.04 28.55
CA LYS A 112 -25.69 3.72 28.79
C LYS A 112 -26.22 2.76 27.76
#